data_AF-A0A1G9H2S4-F1
#
_entry.id   AF-A0A1G9H2S4-F1
#
_cell.length_a   1.000
_cell.length_b   1.000
_cell.length_c   1.000
_cell.angle_alpha   90.00
_cell.angle_beta   90.00
_cell.angle_gamma   90.00
#
_symmetry.space_group_name_H-M   'P 1'
#
loop_
_entity.id
_entity.type
_entity.pdbx_description
1 polymer ?
#
loop_
_entity_poly.entity_id
_entity_poly.type
_entity_poly.pdbx_seq_one_letter_code
_entity_poly.pdbx_strand_id
1 'polypeptide(L)'
;MKYIIFKGAFMALLLSASTLTVSAQKIDEQELKVNIDKISNSTQHLKNLEPVTFKYDVNKYKHLKLPAGEQYGFLASNVQPEFPTMVYEASKVYESGKNNSKIAKYNAVQTENLIPVLVAAIKEQQAEIELLKNEVKLLKAKSK
;
A
#
# COMPACT_ATOMS: atom_id res chain seq x y z
N MET A 1 -26.13 80.08 -21.29
CA MET A 1 -27.27 80.15 -20.33
C MET A 1 -26.96 79.22 -19.17
N LYS A 2 -26.85 79.80 -17.97
CA LYS A 2 -26.98 79.25 -16.60
C LYS A 2 -26.48 77.84 -16.21
N TYR A 3 -25.57 77.87 -15.24
CA TYR A 3 -25.19 76.88 -14.21
C TYR A 3 -26.34 76.06 -13.63
N ILE A 4 -26.02 74.85 -13.13
CA ILE A 4 -26.23 74.44 -11.72
C ILE A 4 -25.23 73.33 -11.36
N ILE A 5 -24.58 73.53 -10.20
CA ILE A 5 -23.66 72.66 -9.48
C ILE A 5 -24.49 71.81 -8.50
N PHE A 6 -24.19 70.51 -8.30
CA PHE A 6 -24.42 69.87 -7.00
C PHE A 6 -23.54 68.63 -6.75
N LYS A 7 -22.50 68.85 -5.93
CA LYS A 7 -21.97 68.04 -4.81
C LYS A 7 -22.23 66.52 -4.80
N GLY A 8 -21.18 65.72 -4.73
CA GLY A 8 -21.30 64.33 -4.26
C GLY A 8 -20.00 63.53 -4.30
N ALA A 9 -19.27 63.54 -3.18
CA ALA A 9 -18.40 62.49 -2.68
C ALA A 9 -17.33 61.86 -3.60
N PHE A 10 -16.08 62.27 -3.36
CA PHE A 10 -14.96 61.38 -3.04
C PHE A 10 -15.41 59.93 -2.74
N MET A 11 -15.17 59.00 -3.66
CA MET A 11 -15.09 57.59 -3.28
C MET A 11 -13.94 56.97 -4.05
N ALA A 12 -12.77 57.16 -3.47
CA ALA A 12 -11.54 56.50 -3.86
C ALA A 12 -11.77 54.99 -3.95
N LEU A 13 -11.44 54.45 -5.12
CA LEU A 13 -10.73 53.20 -5.32
C LEU A 13 -10.55 52.35 -4.05
N LEU A 14 -11.47 51.41 -3.84
CA LEU A 14 -11.26 50.26 -2.95
C LEU A 14 -11.80 49.02 -3.67
N LEU A 15 -11.08 48.60 -4.74
CA LEU A 15 -11.05 47.17 -5.07
C LEU A 15 -10.17 46.51 -4.01
N SER A 16 -10.76 46.23 -2.85
CA SER A 16 -10.16 45.29 -1.90
C SER A 16 -10.14 43.93 -2.57
N ALA A 17 -9.00 43.57 -3.13
CA ALA A 17 -8.69 42.21 -3.52
C ALA A 17 -8.85 41.33 -2.28
N SER A 18 -9.98 40.63 -2.18
CA SER A 18 -10.14 39.51 -1.26
C SER A 18 -9.17 38.42 -1.73
N THR A 19 -7.94 38.48 -1.21
CA THR A 19 -7.01 37.37 -1.33
C THR A 19 -7.63 36.20 -0.56
N LEU A 20 -8.25 35.27 -1.27
CA LEU A 20 -8.63 33.99 -0.71
C LEU A 20 -7.33 33.25 -0.40
N THR A 21 -6.86 33.36 0.84
CA THR A 21 -5.78 32.52 1.35
C THR A 21 -6.36 31.11 1.55
N VAL A 22 -6.19 30.27 0.54
CA VAL A 22 -6.45 28.83 0.68
C VAL A 22 -5.35 28.27 1.58
N SER A 23 -5.64 28.10 2.87
CA SER A 23 -4.77 27.38 3.80
C SER A 23 -4.95 25.89 3.57
N ALA A 24 -3.93 25.22 3.04
CA ALA A 24 -3.92 23.77 2.94
C ALA A 24 -3.73 23.18 4.35
N GLN A 25 -4.73 22.45 4.86
CA GLN A 25 -4.59 21.73 6.12
C GLN A 25 -3.70 20.50 5.89
N LYS A 26 -2.57 20.44 6.60
CA LYS A 26 -1.74 19.24 6.67
C LYS A 26 -2.32 18.32 7.75
N ILE A 27 -2.84 17.17 7.35
CA ILE A 27 -3.31 16.13 8.27
C ILE A 27 -2.10 15.31 8.71
N ASP A 28 -2.02 14.97 10.00
CA ASP A 28 -0.95 14.12 10.51
C ASP A 28 -1.23 12.64 10.20
N GLU A 29 -0.18 11.88 9.86
CA GLU A 29 -0.33 10.50 9.44
C GLU A 29 -0.81 9.59 10.57
N GLN A 30 -0.40 9.90 11.81
CA GLN A 30 -0.83 9.19 13.01
C GLN A 30 -2.32 9.42 13.31
N GLU A 31 -2.91 10.51 12.84
CA GLU A 31 -4.36 10.77 12.98
C GLU A 31 -5.19 9.97 11.96
N LEU A 32 -4.57 9.60 10.82
CA LEU A 32 -5.21 8.83 9.75
C LEU A 32 -5.27 7.33 10.05
N LYS A 33 -4.47 6.83 11.00
CA LYS A 33 -4.36 5.41 11.31
C LYS A 33 -4.87 5.11 12.71
N VAL A 34 -5.78 4.15 12.79
CA VAL A 34 -6.33 3.64 14.06
C VAL A 34 -5.82 2.22 14.32
N ASN A 35 -5.82 1.80 15.59
CA ASN A 35 -5.39 0.46 16.01
C ASN A 35 -3.96 0.11 15.54
N ILE A 36 -3.01 0.99 15.84
CA ILE A 36 -1.60 0.81 15.45
C ILE A 36 -0.94 -0.19 16.40
N ASP A 37 -0.73 -1.41 15.91
CA ASP A 37 -0.06 -2.48 16.65
C ASP A 37 1.24 -2.94 15.96
N LYS A 38 2.10 -3.61 16.74
CA LYS A 38 3.30 -4.26 16.20
C LYS A 38 2.90 -5.52 15.43
N ILE A 39 3.53 -5.72 14.28
CA ILE A 39 3.47 -7.01 13.56
C ILE A 39 4.27 -8.03 14.40
N SER A 40 3.63 -9.13 14.77
CA SER A 40 4.18 -10.19 15.61
C SER A 40 3.90 -11.57 15.00
N ASN A 41 4.66 -12.59 15.42
CA ASN A 41 4.64 -13.94 14.85
C ASN A 41 4.95 -13.97 13.35
N SER A 42 5.63 -12.93 12.86
CA SER A 42 5.91 -12.70 11.45
C SER A 42 6.73 -13.84 10.86
N THR A 43 7.74 -14.29 11.61
CA THR A 43 8.60 -15.41 11.21
C THR A 43 7.81 -16.71 11.06
N GLN A 44 6.85 -16.96 11.96
CA GLN A 44 6.04 -18.18 11.93
C GLN A 44 5.12 -18.19 10.72
N HIS A 45 4.42 -17.09 10.45
CA HIS A 45 3.55 -16.99 9.27
C HIS A 45 4.33 -17.08 7.95
N LEU A 46 5.49 -16.41 7.86
CA LEU A 46 6.30 -16.45 6.64
C LEU A 46 6.90 -17.82 6.36
N LYS A 47 7.20 -18.63 7.38
CA LYS A 47 7.68 -20.01 7.20
C LYS A 47 6.66 -20.93 6.52
N ASN A 48 5.38 -20.60 6.60
CA ASN A 48 4.30 -21.37 5.97
C ASN A 48 4.03 -20.92 4.52
N LEU A 49 4.60 -19.79 4.10
CA LEU A 49 4.50 -19.33 2.72
C LEU A 49 5.49 -20.07 1.81
N GLU A 50 5.05 -20.32 0.59
CA GLU A 50 5.83 -20.97 -0.47
C GLU A 50 6.02 -19.99 -1.63
N PRO A 51 7.17 -19.29 -1.70
CA PRO A 51 7.52 -18.48 -2.87
C PRO A 51 7.67 -19.37 -4.10
N VAL A 52 7.10 -18.93 -5.23
CA VAL A 52 7.15 -19.67 -6.49
C VAL A 52 7.58 -18.75 -7.64
N THR A 53 8.14 -19.38 -8.67
CA THR A 53 8.29 -18.77 -9.99
C THR A 53 7.14 -19.19 -10.89
N PHE A 54 6.61 -18.27 -11.69
CA PHE A 54 5.52 -18.60 -12.61
C PHE A 54 5.57 -17.73 -13.87
N LYS A 55 4.80 -18.13 -14.88
CA LYS A 55 4.60 -17.37 -16.13
C LYS A 55 3.11 -17.26 -16.39
N TYR A 56 2.65 -16.07 -16.74
CA TYR A 56 1.28 -15.90 -17.18
C TYR A 56 1.08 -16.51 -18.57
N ASP A 57 -0.04 -17.19 -18.78
CA ASP A 57 -0.46 -17.63 -20.12
C ASP A 57 -1.05 -16.44 -20.89
N VAL A 58 -0.16 -15.54 -21.32
CA VAL A 58 -0.49 -14.32 -22.05
C VAL A 58 -1.11 -14.61 -23.41
N ASN A 59 -0.91 -15.81 -23.97
CA ASN A 59 -1.50 -16.22 -25.25
C ASN A 59 -2.96 -16.61 -25.11
N LYS A 60 -3.31 -17.33 -24.05
CA LYS A 60 -4.69 -17.68 -23.71
C LYS A 60 -5.48 -16.49 -23.20
N TYR A 61 -4.84 -15.62 -22.40
CA TYR A 61 -5.50 -14.49 -21.73
C TYR A 61 -5.01 -13.12 -22.23
N LYS A 62 -4.85 -12.95 -23.55
CA LYS A 62 -4.36 -11.71 -24.18
C LYS A 62 -5.10 -10.44 -23.72
N HIS A 63 -6.42 -10.55 -23.54
CA HIS A 63 -7.27 -9.44 -23.11
C HIS A 63 -6.92 -8.92 -21.70
N LEU A 64 -6.26 -9.75 -20.87
CA LEU A 64 -5.82 -9.36 -19.54
C LEU A 64 -4.53 -8.54 -19.53
N LYS A 65 -3.82 -8.39 -20.65
CA LYS A 65 -2.56 -7.63 -20.76
C LYS A 65 -1.61 -7.90 -19.58
N LEU A 66 -1.46 -9.17 -19.21
CA LEU A 66 -0.62 -9.59 -18.09
C LEU A 66 0.86 -9.47 -18.45
N PRO A 67 1.76 -9.25 -17.48
CA PRO A 67 3.19 -9.16 -17.75
C PRO A 67 3.69 -10.47 -18.35
N ALA A 68 4.51 -10.36 -19.39
CA ALA A 68 5.15 -11.50 -20.04
C ALA A 68 6.45 -11.87 -19.31
N GLY A 69 6.91 -13.10 -19.53
CA GLY A 69 8.16 -13.60 -18.94
C GLY A 69 7.97 -14.19 -17.55
N GLU A 70 9.08 -14.58 -16.94
CA GLU A 70 9.13 -15.21 -15.62
C GLU A 70 8.88 -14.19 -14.51
N GLN A 71 8.03 -14.57 -13.58
CA GLN A 71 7.63 -13.78 -12.43
C GLN A 71 7.95 -14.54 -11.15
N TYR A 72 8.21 -13.80 -10.08
CA TYR A 72 8.32 -14.32 -8.72
C TYR A 72 7.11 -13.86 -7.94
N GLY A 73 6.56 -14.73 -7.10
CA GLY A 73 5.44 -14.36 -6.24
C GLY A 73 4.90 -15.57 -5.50
N PHE A 74 3.61 -15.55 -5.24
CA PHE A 74 2.93 -16.57 -4.45
C PHE A 74 1.63 -17.00 -5.12
N LEU A 75 1.23 -18.24 -4.85
CA LEU A 75 -0.12 -18.68 -5.16
C LEU A 75 -1.09 -18.13 -4.12
N ALA A 76 -2.23 -17.58 -4.56
CA ALA A 76 -3.26 -17.07 -3.66
C ALA A 76 -3.73 -18.13 -2.65
N SER A 77 -3.80 -19.41 -3.05
CA SER A 77 -4.16 -20.53 -2.18
C SER A 77 -3.17 -20.79 -1.05
N ASN A 78 -1.88 -20.46 -1.25
CA ASN A 78 -0.85 -20.58 -0.22
C ASN A 78 -0.84 -19.38 0.73
N VAL A 79 -1.14 -18.17 0.22
CA VAL A 79 -1.15 -16.95 1.04
C VAL A 79 -2.43 -16.80 1.86
N GLN A 80 -3.59 -17.21 1.32
CA GLN A 80 -4.90 -17.02 1.95
C GLN A 80 -4.99 -17.50 3.41
N PRO A 81 -4.44 -18.68 3.78
CA PRO A 81 -4.51 -19.16 5.17
C PRO A 81 -3.68 -18.34 6.16
N GLU A 82 -2.59 -17.72 5.70
CA GLU A 82 -1.65 -16.97 6.55
C GLU A 82 -1.95 -15.46 6.56
N PHE A 83 -2.23 -14.89 5.40
CA PHE A 83 -2.47 -13.46 5.20
C PHE A 83 -3.72 -13.23 4.34
N PRO A 84 -4.93 -13.52 4.86
CA PRO A 84 -6.16 -13.46 4.09
C PRO A 84 -6.45 -12.06 3.51
N THR A 85 -6.00 -11.01 4.19
CA THR A 85 -6.17 -9.60 3.77
C THR A 85 -5.27 -9.21 2.60
N MET A 86 -4.25 -10.01 2.29
CA MET A 86 -3.33 -9.76 1.16
C MET A 86 -3.80 -10.42 -0.13
N VAL A 87 -4.84 -11.26 -0.07
CA VAL A 87 -5.45 -11.87 -1.26
C VAL A 87 -6.72 -11.11 -1.61
N TYR A 88 -6.85 -10.72 -2.89
CA TYR A 88 -8.01 -9.97 -3.36
C TYR A 88 -8.46 -10.46 -4.74
N GLU A 89 -9.74 -10.23 -5.06
CA GLU A 89 -10.28 -10.50 -6.39
C GLU A 89 -9.96 -9.31 -7.32
N ALA A 90 -9.04 -9.51 -8.25
CA ALA A 90 -8.80 -8.58 -9.33
C ALA A 90 -9.90 -8.71 -10.38
N SER A 91 -10.42 -7.58 -10.85
CA SER A 91 -11.43 -7.51 -11.91
C SER A 91 -10.89 -6.69 -13.08
N LYS A 92 -11.03 -7.22 -14.31
CA LYS A 92 -10.63 -6.53 -15.53
C LYS A 92 -11.72 -6.55 -16.58
N VAL A 93 -12.14 -5.37 -16.99
CA VAL A 93 -13.07 -5.19 -18.10
C VAL A 93 -12.32 -5.36 -19.41
N TYR A 94 -12.90 -6.09 -20.35
CA TYR A 94 -12.38 -6.23 -21.70
C TYR A 94 -13.50 -6.31 -22.74
N GLU A 95 -13.21 -5.83 -23.94
CA GLU A 95 -14.16 -5.86 -25.06
C GLU A 95 -14.41 -7.30 -25.53
N SER A 96 -15.68 -7.63 -25.74
CA SER A 96 -16.18 -8.91 -26.22
C SER A 96 -17.13 -8.69 -27.40
N GLY A 97 -16.62 -8.11 -28.48
CA GLY A 97 -17.37 -7.82 -29.71
C GLY A 97 -17.81 -6.36 -29.81
N LYS A 98 -18.55 -6.02 -30.87
CA LYS A 98 -19.00 -4.65 -31.11
C LYS A 98 -19.99 -4.22 -30.02
N ASN A 99 -19.66 -3.19 -29.27
CA ASN A 99 -20.46 -2.60 -28.18
C ASN A 99 -20.78 -3.55 -27.01
N ASN A 100 -19.94 -4.58 -26.78
CA ASN A 100 -20.13 -5.52 -25.68
C ASN A 100 -18.84 -5.66 -24.88
N SER A 101 -18.94 -5.61 -23.56
CA SER A 101 -17.82 -5.79 -22.64
C SER A 101 -18.08 -6.94 -21.67
N LYS A 102 -17.02 -7.61 -21.25
CA LYS A 102 -17.02 -8.68 -20.24
C LYS A 102 -16.07 -8.32 -19.11
N ILE A 103 -16.29 -8.94 -17.95
CA ILE A 103 -15.44 -8.80 -16.77
C ILE A 103 -14.76 -10.15 -16.54
N ALA A 104 -13.43 -10.15 -16.50
CA ALA A 104 -12.65 -11.26 -16.00
C ALA A 104 -12.32 -11.03 -14.52
N LYS A 105 -12.55 -12.05 -13.69
CA LYS A 105 -12.25 -12.05 -12.26
C LYS A 105 -11.23 -13.12 -11.94
N TYR A 106 -10.23 -12.80 -11.12
CA TYR A 106 -9.21 -13.74 -10.69
C TYR A 106 -8.58 -13.30 -9.36
N ASN A 107 -8.12 -14.26 -8.56
CA ASN A 107 -7.43 -13.96 -7.31
C ASN A 107 -6.01 -13.45 -7.59
N ALA A 108 -5.62 -12.40 -6.87
CA ALA A 108 -4.30 -11.80 -6.91
C ALA A 108 -3.77 -11.60 -5.48
N VAL A 109 -2.45 -11.48 -5.35
CA VAL A 109 -1.76 -11.30 -4.06
C VAL A 109 -1.09 -9.93 -4.03
N GLN A 110 -1.34 -9.15 -2.97
CA GLN A 110 -0.67 -7.88 -2.67
C GLN A 110 0.71 -8.17 -2.07
N THR A 111 1.67 -8.48 -2.93
CA THR A 111 3.01 -8.91 -2.51
C THR A 111 3.77 -7.78 -1.80
N GLU A 112 3.50 -6.52 -2.16
CA GLU A 112 4.11 -5.34 -1.56
C GLU A 112 3.79 -5.23 -0.05
N ASN A 113 2.62 -5.73 0.37
CA ASN A 113 2.22 -5.72 1.77
C ASN A 113 3.01 -6.72 2.64
N LEU A 114 3.75 -7.64 2.04
CA LEU A 114 4.67 -8.53 2.76
C LEU A 114 5.95 -7.83 3.20
N ILE A 115 6.33 -6.69 2.60
CA ILE A 115 7.55 -5.94 2.94
C ILE A 115 7.63 -5.60 4.44
N PRO A 116 6.62 -4.94 5.06
CA PRO A 116 6.67 -4.66 6.50
C PRO A 116 6.65 -5.94 7.36
N VAL A 117 6.02 -7.02 6.91
CA VAL A 117 6.03 -8.33 7.59
C VAL A 117 7.44 -8.94 7.57
N LEU A 118 8.13 -8.87 6.43
CA LEU A 118 9.53 -9.32 6.30
C LEU A 118 10.45 -8.53 7.23
N VAL A 119 10.27 -7.21 7.33
CA VAL A 119 11.03 -6.38 8.27
C VAL A 119 10.78 -6.81 9.71
N ALA A 120 9.53 -7.11 10.08
CA ALA A 120 9.20 -7.61 11.41
C ALA A 120 9.81 -8.99 11.69
N ALA A 121 9.79 -9.91 10.73
CA ALA A 121 10.42 -11.22 10.85
C ALA A 121 11.94 -11.13 11.01
N ILE A 122 12.62 -10.24 10.26
CA ILE A 122 14.06 -10.00 10.43
C ILE A 122 14.36 -9.50 11.85
N LYS A 123 13.52 -8.63 12.41
CA LYS A 123 13.67 -8.15 13.79
C LYS A 123 13.45 -9.26 14.82
N GLU A 124 12.44 -10.10 14.63
CA GLU A 124 12.18 -11.28 15.47
C GLU A 124 13.38 -12.25 15.45
N GLN A 125 13.87 -12.57 14.26
CA GLN A 125 15.05 -13.43 14.07
C GLN A 125 16.31 -12.83 14.72
N GLN A 126 16.52 -11.52 14.60
CA GLN A 126 17.66 -10.85 15.23
C GLN A 126 17.61 -10.94 16.76
N ALA A 127 16.42 -10.78 17.36
CA ALA A 127 16.23 -10.92 18.79
C ALA A 127 16.52 -12.36 19.27
N GLU A 128 16.07 -13.37 18.51
CA GLU A 128 16.37 -14.78 18.80
C GLU A 128 17.87 -15.08 18.72
N ILE A 129 18.56 -14.55 17.70
CA ILE A 129 20.02 -14.70 17.54
C ILE A 129 20.77 -14.09 18.74
N GLU A 130 20.36 -12.93 19.23
CA GLU A 130 20.97 -12.28 20.39
C GLU A 130 20.77 -13.09 21.67
N LEU A 131 19.58 -13.66 21.86
CA LEU A 131 19.27 -14.54 22.97
C LEU A 131 20.15 -15.80 22.94
N LEU A 132 20.23 -16.48 21.78
CA LEU A 132 21.06 -17.67 21.60
C LEU A 132 22.55 -17.39 21.82
N LYS A 133 23.06 -16.24 21.35
CA LYS A 133 24.46 -15.83 21.59
C LYS A 133 24.76 -15.66 23.08
N ASN A 134 23.82 -15.08 23.84
CA ASN A 134 23.95 -14.90 25.28
C ASN A 134 23.94 -16.24 26.00
N GLU A 135 23.05 -17.15 25.63
CA GLU A 135 22.99 -18.50 26.20
C GLU A 135 24.30 -19.27 25.96
N VAL A 136 24.81 -19.26 24.72
CA VAL A 136 26.09 -19.87 24.39
C VAL A 136 27.24 -19.30 25.23
N LYS A 137 27.25 -17.97 25.47
CA LYS A 137 28.25 -17.34 26.33
C LYS A 137 28.17 -17.83 27.78
N LEU A 138 26.96 -17.96 28.32
CA LEU A 138 26.74 -18.47 29.68
C LEU A 138 27.13 -19.94 29.81
N LEU A 139 26.78 -20.77 28.83
CA LEU A 139 27.15 -22.19 28.81
C LEU A 139 28.67 -22.38 28.76
N LYS A 140 29.37 -21.61 27.92
CA LYS A 140 30.84 -21.62 27.84
C LYS A 140 31.52 -21.18 29.15
N ALA A 141 30.89 -20.25 29.90
CA ALA A 141 31.41 -19.82 31.19
C ALA A 141 31.20 -20.88 32.28
N LYS A 142 30.13 -21.68 32.21
CA LYS A 142 29.85 -22.79 33.14
C LYS A 142 30.69 -24.04 32.89
N SER A 143 31.16 -24.25 31.66
CA SER A 143 31.98 -25.40 31.28
C SER A 143 33.49 -25.20 31.52
N LYS A 144 33.89 -24.05 32.07
CA LYS A 144 35.27 -23.69 32.38
C LYS A 144 35.46 -23.69 33.90
#